data_AF-A0A3A6P7S3-F1
#
_entry.id   AF-A0A3A6P7S3-F1
#
_cell.length_a   1.000
_cell.length_b   1.000
_cell.length_c   1.000
_cell.angle_alpha   90.00
_cell.angle_beta   90.00
_cell.angle_gamma   90.00
#
_symmetry.space_group_name_H-M   'P 1'
#
loop_
_entity.id
_entity.type
_entity.pdbx_description
1 polymer ?
#
loop_
_entity_poly.entity_id
_entity_poly.type
_entity_poly.pdbx_seq_one_letter_code
_entity_poly.pdbx_strand_id
1 'polypeptide(L)'
;MGTKVKGLRFVSQAVLIVALLTWVLAAFPAVAAQTKAGCKKVYNSNLASIDKELGPRMKYALGLVQKYTAERKKVPTIQVKKRQNLQAKINTYQAKYNTMSKERASKRAQARAAYQTCLKNAKK
;
A
#
# COMPACT_ATOMS: atom_id res chain seq x y z
N MET A 1 -32.86 -44.22 -34.86
CA MET A 1 -33.02 -42.95 -34.11
C MET A 1 -32.17 -43.09 -32.86
N GLY A 2 -30.95 -42.54 -32.80
CA GLY A 2 -30.65 -41.13 -32.47
C GLY A 2 -30.68 -40.99 -30.94
N THR A 3 -29.63 -40.63 -30.19
CA THR A 3 -28.54 -39.70 -30.51
C THR A 3 -27.41 -39.85 -29.47
N LYS A 4 -26.15 -39.83 -29.91
CA LYS A 4 -24.97 -39.52 -29.09
C LYS A 4 -24.96 -38.02 -28.81
N VAL A 5 -24.60 -37.58 -27.60
CA VAL A 5 -23.90 -36.30 -27.42
C VAL A 5 -22.84 -36.45 -26.33
N LYS A 6 -21.59 -36.65 -26.77
CA LYS A 6 -20.36 -36.45 -26.01
C LYS A 6 -19.95 -34.99 -26.18
N GLY A 7 -19.60 -34.34 -25.07
CA GLY A 7 -18.66 -33.21 -25.02
C GLY A 7 -19.14 -31.87 -25.53
N LEU A 8 -19.46 -30.94 -24.62
CA LEU A 8 -19.20 -29.50 -24.78
C LEU A 8 -19.55 -28.73 -23.49
N ARG A 9 -18.81 -28.94 -22.39
CA ARG A 9 -18.98 -28.12 -21.16
C ARG A 9 -17.66 -27.59 -20.60
N PHE A 10 -16.67 -27.37 -21.46
CA PHE A 10 -15.34 -26.89 -21.04
C PHE A 10 -14.77 -25.76 -21.91
N VAL A 11 -15.60 -24.98 -22.61
CA VAL A 11 -15.13 -23.86 -23.44
C VAL A 11 -15.70 -22.50 -23.02
N SER A 12 -16.79 -22.46 -22.22
CA SER A 12 -17.46 -21.18 -21.90
C SER A 12 -16.82 -20.31 -20.82
N GLN A 13 -15.84 -20.80 -20.04
CA GLN A 13 -15.16 -19.93 -19.06
C GLN A 13 -13.89 -19.28 -19.61
N ALA A 14 -13.22 -19.90 -20.59
CA ALA A 14 -11.99 -19.33 -21.15
C ALA A 14 -12.26 -18.10 -22.05
N VAL A 15 -13.38 -18.10 -22.77
CA VAL A 15 -13.74 -17.00 -23.68
C VAL A 15 -14.21 -15.75 -22.93
N LEU A 16 -14.78 -15.92 -21.72
CA LEU A 16 -15.22 -14.81 -20.87
C LEU A 16 -14.05 -14.09 -20.16
N ILE A 17 -12.93 -14.77 -19.95
CA ILE A 17 -11.74 -14.16 -19.30
C ILE A 17 -10.91 -13.34 -20.30
N VAL A 18 -10.86 -13.73 -21.57
CA VAL A 18 -10.13 -12.97 -22.60
C VAL A 18 -10.84 -11.66 -22.95
N ALA A 19 -12.17 -11.60 -22.83
CA ALA A 19 -12.95 -10.39 -23.09
C ALA A 19 -12.80 -9.30 -22.00
N LEU A 20 -12.36 -9.67 -20.77
CA LEU A 20 -12.09 -8.70 -19.70
C LEU A 20 -10.67 -8.10 -19.74
N LEU A 21 -9.75 -8.71 -20.51
CA LEU A 21 -8.36 -8.27 -20.62
C LEU A 21 -8.12 -7.24 -21.74
N THR A 22 -9.03 -7.08 -22.70
CA THR A 22 -8.87 -6.18 -23.86
C THR A 22 -9.39 -4.76 -23.65
N TRP A 23 -10.13 -4.49 -22.57
CA TRP A 23 -10.64 -3.13 -22.26
C TRP A 23 -9.66 -2.25 -21.45
N VAL A 24 -8.49 -2.75 -21.08
CA VAL A 24 -7.48 -1.94 -20.36
C VAL A 24 -6.68 -1.03 -21.32
N LEU A 25 -6.85 -1.17 -22.65
CA LEU A 25 -6.16 -0.33 -23.64
C LEU A 25 -7.00 0.82 -24.23
N ALA A 26 -8.23 1.05 -23.78
CA ALA A 26 -9.09 2.15 -24.27
C ALA A 26 -9.18 3.35 -23.32
N ALA A 27 -8.32 3.40 -22.29
CA ALA A 27 -8.08 4.60 -21.50
C ALA A 27 -6.59 4.92 -21.54
N PHE A 28 -6.04 5.08 -22.75
CA PHE A 28 -4.96 6.04 -22.91
C PHE A 28 -5.64 7.42 -22.88
N PRO A 29 -5.70 8.14 -21.73
CA PRO A 29 -5.79 9.57 -21.88
C PRO A 29 -4.57 9.93 -22.72
N ALA A 30 -4.78 10.79 -23.71
CA ALA A 30 -3.72 11.44 -24.47
C ALA A 30 -2.48 11.54 -23.57
N VAL A 31 -1.37 10.94 -24.00
CA VAL A 31 -0.05 11.19 -23.42
C VAL A 31 0.21 12.67 -23.71
N ALA A 32 -0.43 13.55 -22.95
CA ALA A 32 -0.07 14.94 -22.83
C ALA A 32 1.39 14.84 -22.41
N ALA A 33 2.29 15.19 -23.32
CA ALA A 33 3.73 15.08 -23.14
C ALA A 33 4.03 15.55 -21.71
N GLN A 34 4.28 14.59 -20.81
CA GLN A 34 4.39 14.92 -19.39
C GLN A 34 5.70 15.67 -19.29
N THR A 35 5.62 17.01 -19.26
CA THR A 35 6.80 17.84 -19.14
C THR A 35 7.53 17.45 -17.85
N LYS A 36 8.85 17.66 -17.80
CA LYS A 36 9.62 17.41 -16.57
C LYS A 36 9.01 18.12 -15.35
N ALA A 37 8.41 19.30 -15.56
CA ALA A 37 7.66 20.05 -14.55
C ALA A 37 6.37 19.32 -14.11
N GLY A 38 5.60 18.77 -15.06
CA GLY A 38 4.44 17.91 -14.77
C GLY A 38 4.82 16.65 -13.97
N CYS A 39 5.88 15.95 -14.38
CA CYS A 39 6.41 14.79 -13.64
C CYS A 39 6.74 15.15 -12.18
N LYS A 40 7.40 16.29 -11.96
CA LYS A 40 7.79 16.75 -10.62
C LYS A 40 6.57 17.09 -9.76
N LYS A 41 5.55 17.74 -10.35
CA LYS A 41 4.30 18.08 -9.66
C LYS A 41 3.55 16.83 -9.21
N VAL A 42 3.42 15.83 -10.09
CA VAL A 42 2.77 14.53 -9.76
C VAL A 42 3.56 13.80 -8.68
N TYR A 43 4.90 13.74 -8.78
CA TYR A 43 5.75 13.13 -7.77
C TYR A 43 5.60 13.78 -6.38
N ASN A 44 5.66 15.11 -6.32
CA ASN A 44 5.49 15.85 -5.06
C ASN A 44 4.09 15.65 -4.46
N SER A 45 3.06 15.65 -5.30
CA SER A 45 1.68 15.37 -4.87
C SER A 45 1.56 13.96 -4.28
N ASN A 46 2.13 12.95 -4.94
CA ASN A 46 2.13 11.57 -4.46
C ASN A 46 2.88 11.44 -3.13
N LEU A 47 4.04 12.08 -2.98
CA LEU A 47 4.76 12.11 -1.70
C LEU A 47 3.92 12.74 -0.58
N ALA A 48 3.29 13.89 -0.85
CA ALA A 48 2.44 14.57 0.11
C ALA A 48 1.24 13.70 0.51
N SER A 49 0.62 13.00 -0.45
CA SER A 49 -0.49 12.08 -0.20
C SER A 49 -0.07 10.91 0.70
N ILE A 50 1.06 10.27 0.39
CA ILE A 50 1.62 9.17 1.21
C ILE A 50 1.88 9.65 2.65
N ASP A 51 2.43 10.85 2.81
CA ASP A 51 2.74 11.39 4.13
C ASP A 51 1.48 11.83 4.90
N LYS A 52 0.46 12.34 4.21
CA LYS A 52 -0.84 12.69 4.82
C LYS A 52 -1.60 11.45 5.29
N GLU A 53 -1.49 10.34 4.57
CA GLU A 53 -2.16 9.07 4.92
C GLU A 53 -1.44 8.33 6.06
N LEU A 54 -0.13 8.12 5.93
CA LEU A 54 0.63 7.27 6.86
C LEU A 54 1.23 8.06 8.03
N GLY A 55 1.53 9.34 7.86
CA GLY A 55 2.15 10.18 8.89
C GLY A 55 1.36 10.23 10.20
N PRO A 56 0.07 10.61 10.19
CA PRO A 56 -0.76 10.65 11.40
C PRO A 56 -0.88 9.28 12.09
N ARG A 57 -1.02 8.21 11.30
CA ARG A 57 -1.15 6.83 11.82
C ARG A 57 0.14 6.35 12.48
N MET A 58 1.29 6.66 11.88
CA MET A 58 2.61 6.38 12.46
C MET A 58 2.83 7.17 13.75
N LYS A 59 2.50 8.48 13.76
CA LYS A 59 2.60 9.31 14.96
C LYS A 59 1.71 8.79 16.09
N TYR A 60 0.49 8.36 15.77
CA TYR A 60 -0.43 7.77 16.72
C TYR A 60 0.12 6.46 17.31
N ALA A 61 0.60 5.54 16.47
CA ALA A 61 1.19 4.28 16.95
C ALA A 61 2.42 4.53 17.86
N LEU A 62 3.30 5.46 17.48
CA LEU A 62 4.46 5.85 18.28
C LEU A 62 4.04 6.48 19.61
N GLY A 63 3.01 7.34 19.60
CA GLY A 63 2.46 7.95 20.80
C GLY A 63 1.89 6.91 21.78
N LEU A 64 1.23 5.86 21.27
CA LEU A 64 0.77 4.76 22.10
C LEU A 64 1.92 3.94 22.67
N VAL A 65 2.98 3.67 21.89
CA VAL A 65 4.20 3.04 22.40
C VAL A 65 4.75 3.84 23.58
N GLN A 66 4.96 5.15 23.40
CA GLN A 66 5.49 6.03 24.46
C GLN A 66 4.57 6.05 25.69
N LYS A 67 3.25 6.14 25.50
CA LYS A 67 2.25 6.11 26.58
C LYS A 67 2.37 4.83 27.41
N TYR A 68 2.32 3.67 26.77
CA TYR A 68 2.39 2.38 27.48
C TYR A 68 3.76 2.12 28.09
N THR A 69 4.85 2.60 27.47
CA THR A 69 6.19 2.55 28.06
C THR A 69 6.25 3.39 29.34
N ALA A 70 5.68 4.59 29.35
CA ALA A 70 5.60 5.43 30.54
C ALA A 70 4.73 4.80 31.64
N GLU A 71 3.57 4.24 31.28
CA GLU A 71 2.72 3.49 32.22
C GLU A 71 3.46 2.29 32.82
N ARG A 72 4.19 1.50 32.01
CA ARG A 72 4.95 0.34 32.48
C ARG A 72 6.03 0.73 33.49
N LYS A 73 6.69 1.87 33.32
CA LYS A 73 7.70 2.39 34.27
C LYS A 73 7.10 2.71 35.64
N LYS A 74 5.84 3.16 35.69
CA LYS A 74 5.11 3.46 36.95
C LYS A 74 4.60 2.21 37.66
N VAL A 75 4.58 1.05 37.01
CA VAL A 75 4.07 -0.19 37.61
C VAL A 75 5.17 -0.89 38.42
N PRO A 76 4.94 -1.19 39.71
CA PRO A 76 5.91 -1.92 40.55
C PRO A 76 6.30 -3.27 39.93
N THR A 77 7.55 -3.68 40.11
CA THR A 77 8.10 -4.95 39.58
C THR A 77 7.34 -6.19 40.05
N ILE A 78 6.76 -6.14 41.25
CA ILE A 78 5.94 -7.20 41.85
C ILE A 78 4.66 -7.46 41.02
N GLN A 79 4.14 -6.45 40.32
CA GLN A 79 2.96 -6.59 39.45
C GLN A 79 3.34 -7.12 38.05
N VAL A 80 3.93 -8.32 38.01
CA VAL A 80 4.48 -8.94 36.79
C VAL A 80 3.44 -9.02 35.67
N LYS A 81 2.22 -9.52 35.96
CA LYS A 81 1.14 -9.65 34.95
C LYS A 81 0.79 -8.31 34.29
N LYS A 82 0.70 -7.23 35.09
CA LYS A 82 0.39 -5.88 34.58
C LYS A 82 1.52 -5.34 33.70
N ARG A 83 2.78 -5.55 34.10
CA ARG A 83 3.96 -5.16 33.29
C ARG A 83 4.03 -5.95 31.98
N GLN A 84 3.71 -7.25 32.00
CA GLN A 84 3.66 -8.09 30.80
C GLN A 84 2.55 -7.65 29.83
N ASN A 85 1.36 -7.33 30.32
CA ASN A 85 0.27 -6.81 29.48
C ASN A 85 0.65 -5.48 28.81
N LEU A 86 1.23 -4.54 29.56
CA LEU A 86 1.74 -3.29 29.00
C LEU A 86 2.86 -3.53 27.97
N GLN A 87 3.75 -4.50 28.22
CA GLN A 87 4.78 -4.88 27.26
C GLN A 87 4.18 -5.46 25.97
N ALA A 88 3.15 -6.30 26.08
CA ALA A 88 2.44 -6.83 24.91
C ALA A 88 1.85 -5.69 24.07
N LYS A 89 1.19 -4.71 24.71
CA LYS A 89 0.66 -3.52 24.02
C LYS A 89 1.77 -2.73 23.32
N ILE A 90 2.89 -2.48 24.00
CA ILE A 90 4.07 -1.81 23.41
C ILE A 90 4.52 -2.56 22.14
N ASN A 91 4.70 -3.88 22.23
CA ASN A 91 5.14 -4.70 21.10
C ASN A 91 4.13 -4.64 19.93
N THR A 92 2.83 -4.70 20.22
CA THR A 92 1.78 -4.59 19.19
C THR A 92 1.84 -3.26 18.45
N TYR A 93 1.92 -2.13 19.15
CA TYR A 93 1.96 -0.82 18.51
C TYR A 93 3.30 -0.54 17.82
N GLN A 94 4.40 -1.08 18.34
CA GLN A 94 5.69 -1.05 17.69
C GLN A 94 5.68 -1.83 16.37
N ALA A 95 5.07 -3.03 16.35
CA ALA A 95 4.91 -3.82 15.13
C ALA A 95 4.05 -3.07 14.10
N LYS A 96 2.92 -2.47 14.53
CA LYS A 96 2.09 -1.63 13.65
C LYS A 96 2.87 -0.46 13.05
N TYR A 97 3.65 0.25 13.87
CA TYR A 97 4.52 1.32 13.39
C TYR A 97 5.51 0.82 12.35
N ASN A 98 6.19 -0.30 12.62
CA ASN A 98 7.15 -0.90 11.70
C ASN A 98 6.50 -1.30 10.36
N THR A 99 5.31 -1.88 10.39
CA THR A 99 4.54 -2.22 9.17
C THR A 99 4.22 -0.97 8.36
N MET A 100 3.68 0.08 8.98
CA MET A 100 3.38 1.34 8.29
C MET A 100 4.65 2.04 7.78
N SER A 101 5.76 1.93 8.51
CA SER A 101 7.05 2.47 8.08
C SER A 101 7.55 1.77 6.81
N LYS A 102 7.42 0.44 6.73
CA LYS A 102 7.75 -0.34 5.53
C LYS A 102 6.80 0.00 4.37
N GLU A 103 5.51 0.14 4.64
CA GLU A 103 4.51 0.55 3.65
C GLU A 103 4.84 1.94 3.07
N ARG A 104 5.16 2.90 3.93
CA ARG A 104 5.58 4.26 3.52
C ARG A 104 6.81 4.21 2.63
N ALA A 105 7.82 3.41 3.00
CA ALA A 105 9.02 3.23 2.21
C ALA A 105 8.71 2.64 0.83
N SER A 106 7.85 1.60 0.79
CA SER A 106 7.40 0.96 -0.45
C SER A 106 6.64 1.93 -1.36
N LYS A 107 5.61 2.63 -0.85
CA LYS A 107 4.86 3.63 -1.64
C LYS A 107 5.76 4.75 -2.16
N ARG A 108 6.73 5.21 -1.36
CA ARG A 108 7.72 6.21 -1.80
C ARG A 108 8.66 5.68 -2.89
N ALA A 109 9.06 4.41 -2.81
CA ALA A 109 9.85 3.76 -3.85
C ALA A 109 9.04 3.66 -5.16
N GLN A 110 7.77 3.27 -5.09
CA GLN A 110 6.85 3.25 -6.24
C GLN A 110 6.69 4.64 -6.86
N ALA A 111 6.47 5.68 -6.04
CA ALA A 111 6.36 7.06 -6.53
C ALA A 111 7.65 7.53 -7.22
N ARG A 112 8.83 7.15 -6.70
CA ARG A 112 10.12 7.43 -7.35
C ARG A 112 10.27 6.68 -8.67
N ALA A 113 9.91 5.40 -8.73
CA ALA A 113 9.96 4.62 -9.96
C ALA A 113 9.04 5.23 -11.03
N ALA A 114 7.81 5.59 -10.66
CA ALA A 114 6.86 6.27 -11.54
C ALA A 114 7.41 7.62 -12.03
N TYR A 115 8.07 8.40 -11.16
CA TYR A 115 8.73 9.64 -11.56
C TYR A 115 9.87 9.42 -12.56
N GLN A 116 10.71 8.41 -12.35
CA GLN A 116 11.79 8.08 -13.28
C GLN A 116 11.24 7.64 -14.65
N THR A 117 10.18 6.83 -14.67
CA THR A 117 9.48 6.47 -15.92
C THR A 117 8.89 7.69 -16.61
N CYS A 118 8.25 8.59 -15.86
CA CYS A 118 7.72 9.86 -16.37
C CYS A 118 8.82 10.70 -17.02
N LEU A 119 9.96 10.87 -16.36
CA LEU A 119 11.09 11.63 -16.88
C LEU A 119 11.69 11.02 -18.17
N LYS A 120 11.70 9.69 -18.29
CA LYS A 120 12.13 9.01 -19.52
C LYS A 120 11.18 9.30 -20.68
N ASN A 121 9.87 9.28 -20.40
CA ASN A 121 8.83 9.54 -21.40
C ASN A 121 8.66 11.04 -21.71
N ALA A 122 9.14 11.92 -20.82
CA ALA A 122 9.17 13.38 -20.99
C ALA A 122 10.17 13.88 -22.06
N LYS A 123 10.84 12.96 -22.77
CA LYS A 123 11.68 13.25 -23.94
C LYS A 123 10.98 12.75 -25.21
N LYS A 124 10.19 13.62 -25.83
CA LYS A 124 10.04 13.77 -27.29
C LYS A 124 9.27 15.08 -27.52
#